data_AF-A0A0R2P371-F1
#
_entry.id   AF-A0A0R2P371-F1
#
_cell.length_a   1.000
_cell.length_b   1.000
_cell.length_c   1.000
_cell.angle_alpha   90.00
_cell.angle_beta   90.00
_cell.angle_gamma   90.00
#
_symmetry.space_group_name_H-M   'P 1'
#
loop_
_entity.id
_entity.type
_entity.pdbx_description
1 polymer ?
#
loop_
_entity_poly.entity_id
_entity_poly.type
_entity_poly.pdbx_seq_one_letter_code
_entity_poly.pdbx_strand_id
1 'polypeptide(L)'
;MIQRDMTPDVLRGFALLGILVVNIQYMGLSSAEGARGEWTLGLANGSATFIVASIFAGKFYLLFSFLFGYSSNYIIRGERSNRARWIKRCVALVALGALHFTFLWHGDIIFLYGIFGLLLTFFFFRADRTLKIWARVLFLLSSAVILLAGILIYLLERYFPEESYQAAIDTELDAVLLDGSFLEAIPARLDLWVGSAVVGIFLQGGMAFAAFLLGLRLARTNFLSSPIDKNKNVSLMKKGFLLGAPIQIVAAVILVRNEQSADPSEAIHVLALFSAFIAAPLLSMFY
;
A
#
# COMPACT_ATOMS: atom_id res chain seq x y z
N MET A 1 6.56 30.72 18.25
CA MET A 1 5.53 29.76 17.83
C MET A 1 6.06 28.96 16.67
N ILE A 2 6.10 27.64 16.74
CA ILE A 2 6.40 26.81 15.58
C ILE A 2 5.16 26.83 14.70
N GLN A 3 5.29 27.37 13.49
CA GLN A 3 4.20 27.42 12.53
C GLN A 3 3.88 25.99 12.10
N ARG A 4 2.59 25.62 12.15
CA ARG A 4 2.13 24.30 11.70
C ARG A 4 2.25 24.22 10.18
N ASP A 5 2.98 23.23 9.68
CA ASP A 5 3.04 22.96 8.24
C ASP A 5 1.72 22.34 7.78
N MET A 6 0.95 23.07 6.97
CA MET A 6 -0.35 22.60 6.47
C MET A 6 -0.22 21.55 5.37
N THR A 7 0.87 21.55 4.59
CA THR A 7 1.02 20.69 3.41
C THR A 7 1.04 19.20 3.75
N PRO A 8 1.83 18.71 4.73
CA PRO A 8 1.76 17.30 5.12
C PRO A 8 0.40 16.88 5.66
N ASP A 9 -0.34 17.80 6.30
CA ASP A 9 -1.67 17.50 6.84
C ASP A 9 -2.72 17.34 5.73
N VAL A 10 -2.74 18.26 4.76
CA VAL A 10 -3.62 18.18 3.58
C VAL A 10 -3.32 16.92 2.76
N LEU A 11 -2.03 16.62 2.52
CA LEU A 11 -1.63 15.42 1.78
C LEU A 11 -2.03 14.13 2.50
N ARG A 12 -2.01 14.10 3.84
CA ARG A 12 -2.50 12.93 4.60
C ARG A 12 -4.01 12.75 4.44
N GLY A 13 -4.79 13.84 4.53
CA GLY A 13 -6.23 13.80 4.31
C GLY A 13 -6.58 13.32 2.88
N PHE A 14 -5.88 13.85 1.87
CA PHE A 14 -6.01 13.41 0.49
C PHE A 14 -5.64 11.92 0.32
N ALA A 15 -4.56 11.48 0.98
CA ALA A 15 -4.14 10.09 0.90
C ALA A 15 -5.15 9.11 1.51
N LEU A 16 -5.82 9.50 2.61
CA LEU A 16 -6.87 8.68 3.23
C LEU A 16 -8.09 8.51 2.31
N LEU A 17 -8.47 9.53 1.54
CA LEU A 17 -9.54 9.40 0.53
C LEU A 17 -9.17 8.38 -0.55
N GLY A 18 -7.93 8.43 -1.04
CA GLY A 18 -7.47 7.46 -2.03
C GLY A 18 -7.38 6.04 -1.47
N ILE A 19 -6.96 5.88 -0.21
CA ILE A 19 -6.98 4.58 0.49
C ILE A 19 -8.42 4.05 0.60
N LEU A 20 -9.39 4.90 0.94
CA LEU A 20 -10.81 4.53 1.00
C LEU A 20 -11.32 4.00 -0.35
N VAL A 21 -11.02 4.72 -1.44
CA VAL A 21 -11.42 4.30 -2.81
C VAL A 21 -10.89 2.91 -3.16
N VAL A 22 -9.68 2.56 -2.73
CA VAL A 22 -9.11 1.23 -2.98
C VAL A 22 -9.76 0.17 -2.10
N ASN A 23 -10.08 0.48 -0.84
CA ASN A 23 -10.56 -0.52 0.12
C ASN A 23 -12.07 -0.79 0.04
N ILE A 24 -12.87 0.12 -0.54
CA ILE A 24 -14.33 -0.05 -0.59
C ILE A 24 -14.76 -1.32 -1.32
N GLN A 25 -14.02 -1.75 -2.35
CA GLN A 25 -14.28 -3.00 -3.06
C GLN A 25 -14.05 -4.24 -2.17
N TYR A 26 -13.09 -4.18 -1.24
CA TYR A 26 -12.84 -5.27 -0.29
C TYR A 26 -13.87 -5.27 0.86
N MET A 27 -14.57 -4.16 1.06
CA MET A 27 -15.64 -4.05 2.05
C MET A 27 -16.99 -4.49 1.50
N GLY A 28 -17.22 -4.25 0.21
CA GLY A 28 -18.54 -4.39 -0.41
C GLY A 28 -18.69 -5.59 -1.35
N LEU A 29 -17.59 -6.21 -1.80
CA LEU A 29 -17.61 -7.30 -2.79
C LEU A 29 -17.00 -8.57 -2.20
N SER A 30 -15.69 -8.79 -2.33
CA SER A 30 -14.95 -9.89 -1.70
C SER A 30 -13.94 -9.35 -0.71
N SER A 31 -13.96 -9.86 0.53
CA SER A 31 -13.00 -9.45 1.56
C SER A 31 -11.56 -9.85 1.24
N ALA A 32 -11.35 -10.93 0.49
CA ALA A 32 -10.02 -11.36 0.04
C ALA A 32 -9.56 -10.67 -1.25
N GLU A 33 -10.44 -10.57 -2.25
CA GLU A 33 -10.03 -10.27 -3.63
C GLU A 33 -10.50 -8.90 -4.13
N GLY A 34 -11.46 -8.25 -3.46
CA GLY A 34 -12.05 -7.00 -3.92
C GLY A 34 -12.89 -7.20 -5.19
N ALA A 35 -12.70 -6.33 -6.20
CA ALA A 35 -13.40 -6.45 -7.49
C ALA A 35 -12.62 -7.36 -8.45
N ARG A 36 -13.07 -8.61 -8.58
CA ARG A 36 -12.57 -9.60 -9.57
C ARG A 36 -13.73 -10.34 -10.23
N GLY A 37 -13.44 -11.02 -11.33
CA GLY A 37 -14.41 -11.87 -12.05
C GLY A 37 -15.67 -11.08 -12.44
N GLU A 38 -16.84 -11.57 -12.02
CA GLU A 38 -18.15 -10.99 -12.35
C GLU A 38 -18.27 -9.50 -11.99
N TRP A 39 -17.59 -9.06 -10.92
CA TRP A 39 -17.59 -7.67 -10.47
C TRP A 39 -16.83 -6.71 -11.38
N THR A 40 -16.15 -7.22 -12.39
CA THR A 40 -15.41 -6.43 -13.39
C THR A 40 -16.06 -6.46 -14.77
N LEU A 41 -17.08 -7.31 -14.97
CA LEU A 41 -17.71 -7.54 -16.27
C LEU A 41 -18.57 -6.35 -16.70
N GLY A 42 -18.52 -6.06 -18.00
CA GLY A 42 -19.26 -4.95 -18.61
C GLY A 42 -18.56 -3.60 -18.51
N LEU A 43 -19.10 -2.61 -19.23
CA LEU A 43 -18.44 -1.31 -19.42
C LEU A 43 -18.36 -0.50 -18.12
N ALA A 44 -19.41 -0.48 -17.31
CA ALA A 44 -19.44 0.30 -16.07
C ALA A 44 -18.43 -0.22 -15.03
N ASN A 45 -18.53 -1.52 -14.71
CA ASN A 45 -17.67 -2.19 -13.75
C ASN A 45 -16.20 -2.24 -14.23
N GLY A 46 -15.98 -2.52 -15.51
CA GLY A 46 -14.65 -2.49 -16.10
C GLY A 46 -14.00 -1.11 -16.04
N SER A 47 -14.80 -0.05 -16.30
CA SER A 47 -14.31 1.35 -16.18
C SER A 47 -13.99 1.73 -14.74
N ALA A 48 -14.82 1.33 -13.77
CA ALA A 48 -14.54 1.56 -12.35
C ALA A 48 -13.25 0.84 -11.91
N THR A 49 -13.12 -0.44 -12.28
CA THR A 49 -11.92 -1.26 -12.00
C THR A 49 -10.67 -0.63 -12.64
N PHE A 50 -10.77 -0.18 -13.89
CA PHE A 50 -9.69 0.51 -14.59
C PHE A 50 -9.27 1.80 -13.87
N ILE A 51 -10.22 2.63 -13.44
CA ILE A 51 -9.95 3.88 -12.72
C ILE A 51 -9.26 3.59 -11.39
N VAL A 52 -9.79 2.63 -10.61
CA VAL A 52 -9.21 2.25 -9.31
C VAL A 52 -7.79 1.70 -9.51
N ALA A 53 -7.59 0.77 -10.44
CA ALA A 53 -6.30 0.14 -10.71
C ALA A 53 -5.25 1.15 -11.21
N SER A 54 -5.61 2.01 -12.18
CA SER A 54 -4.67 2.95 -12.78
C SER A 54 -4.32 4.11 -11.85
N ILE A 55 -5.30 4.72 -11.18
CA ILE A 55 -5.13 5.97 -10.42
C ILE A 55 -4.90 5.70 -8.93
N PHE A 56 -5.56 4.72 -8.31
CA PHE A 56 -5.60 4.63 -6.84
C PHE A 56 -4.76 3.49 -6.27
N ALA A 57 -4.95 2.28 -6.79
CA ALA A 57 -4.39 1.04 -6.24
C ALA A 57 -2.86 1.10 -6.16
N GLY A 58 -2.31 0.91 -4.96
CA GLY A 58 -0.87 0.90 -4.72
C GLY A 58 -0.20 2.26 -4.54
N LYS A 59 -0.83 3.39 -4.90
CA LYS A 59 -0.19 4.72 -4.83
C LYS A 59 -0.43 5.41 -3.49
N PHE A 60 -1.67 5.40 -3.02
CA PHE A 60 -2.06 6.17 -1.84
C PHE A 60 -1.52 5.61 -0.52
N TYR A 61 -1.34 4.29 -0.41
CA TYR A 61 -0.67 3.70 0.77
C TYR A 61 0.83 4.08 0.82
N LEU A 62 1.50 4.19 -0.34
CA LEU A 62 2.90 4.64 -0.43
C LEU A 62 3.03 6.12 -0.09
N LEU A 63 2.10 6.96 -0.58
CA LEU A 63 2.04 8.37 -0.22
C LEU A 63 1.83 8.52 1.30
N PHE A 64 0.88 7.79 1.87
CA PHE A 64 0.62 7.80 3.31
C PHE A 64 1.82 7.28 4.12
N SER A 65 2.50 6.23 3.63
CA SER A 65 3.74 5.69 4.21
C SER A 65 4.86 6.72 4.24
N PHE A 66 5.08 7.40 3.12
CA PHE A 66 6.05 8.49 3.00
C PHE A 66 5.74 9.61 4.00
N LEU A 67 4.48 10.03 4.09
CA LEU A 67 4.04 11.08 5.01
C LEU A 67 4.20 10.65 6.46
N PHE A 68 3.97 9.39 6.82
CA PHE A 68 4.22 8.88 8.17
C PHE A 68 5.70 9.01 8.55
N GLY A 69 6.59 8.56 7.67
CA GLY A 69 8.05 8.72 7.83
C GLY A 69 8.45 10.19 7.94
N TYR A 70 7.90 11.06 7.09
CA TYR A 70 8.15 12.51 7.13
C TYR A 70 7.73 13.11 8.48
N SER A 71 6.58 12.69 9.00
CA SER A 71 6.00 13.18 10.25
C SER A 71 6.82 12.84 11.48
N SER A 72 7.60 11.75 11.42
CA SER A 72 8.45 11.32 12.54
C SER A 72 9.47 12.39 12.93
N ASN A 73 9.94 13.19 11.97
CA ASN A 73 10.92 14.26 12.22
C ASN A 73 10.34 15.37 13.10
N TYR A 74 9.03 15.66 13.01
CA TYR A 74 8.37 16.66 13.87
C TYR A 74 8.31 16.24 15.35
N ILE A 75 8.33 14.93 15.62
CA ILE A 75 8.34 14.37 16.98
C ILE A 75 9.76 14.26 17.50
N ILE A 76 10.69 13.72 16.69
CA ILE A 76 12.06 13.49 17.12
C ILE A 76 12.84 14.80 17.25
N ARG A 77 12.66 15.74 16.31
CA ARG A 77 13.30 17.07 16.32
C ARG A 77 14.84 17.02 16.44
N GLY A 78 15.46 15.94 15.98
CA GLY A 78 16.89 15.72 16.13
C GLY A 78 17.37 15.40 17.56
N GLU A 79 16.47 15.27 18.53
CA GLU A 79 16.81 15.04 19.94
C GLU A 79 16.58 13.56 20.33
N ARG A 80 17.59 12.93 20.93
CA ARG A 80 17.50 11.52 21.37
C ARG A 80 16.48 11.30 22.49
N SER A 81 16.27 12.30 23.35
CA SER A 81 15.28 12.28 24.44
C SER A 81 13.86 12.04 23.92
N ASN A 82 13.54 12.53 22.72
CA ASN A 82 12.21 12.38 22.11
C ASN A 82 11.93 10.98 21.56
N ARG A 83 12.93 10.09 21.54
CA ARG A 83 12.75 8.69 21.10
C ARG A 83 11.70 7.96 21.94
N ALA A 84 11.69 8.17 23.25
CA ALA A 84 10.72 7.52 24.14
C ALA A 84 9.28 7.93 23.80
N ARG A 85 9.05 9.20 23.43
CA ARG A 85 7.75 9.70 22.98
C ARG A 85 7.30 9.03 21.69
N TRP A 86 8.21 8.88 20.73
CA TRP A 86 7.93 8.18 19.48
C TRP A 86 7.60 6.70 19.72
N ILE A 87 8.38 6.00 20.53
CA ILE A 87 8.13 4.59 20.87
C ILE A 87 6.75 4.42 21.52
N LYS A 88 6.40 5.25 22.51
CA LYS A 88 5.06 5.22 23.14
C LYS A 88 3.94 5.38 22.11
N ARG A 89 4.09 6.32 21.17
CA ARG A 89 3.14 6.52 20.07
C ARG A 89 3.04 5.27 19.19
N CYS A 90 4.17 4.66 18.81
CA CYS A 90 4.16 3.48 17.97
C CYS A 90 3.55 2.26 18.68
N VAL A 91 3.84 2.06 19.97
CA VAL A 91 3.21 0.99 20.77
C VAL A 91 1.69 1.21 20.86
N ALA A 92 1.24 2.46 21.06
CA ALA A 92 -0.18 2.78 21.01
C ALA A 92 -0.80 2.48 19.64
N LEU A 93 -0.10 2.76 18.53
CA LEU A 93 -0.55 2.40 17.18
C LEU A 93 -0.62 0.88 17.00
N VAL A 94 0.36 0.12 17.49
CA VAL A 94 0.31 -1.36 17.46
C VAL A 94 -0.91 -1.87 18.22
N ALA A 95 -1.17 -1.36 19.43
CA ALA A 95 -2.35 -1.74 20.20
C ALA A 95 -3.66 -1.37 19.50
N LEU A 96 -3.75 -0.16 18.95
CA LEU A 96 -4.94 0.28 18.20
C LEU A 96 -5.14 -0.53 16.92
N GLY A 97 -4.06 -0.87 16.21
CA GLY A 97 -4.11 -1.74 15.04
C GLY A 97 -4.60 -3.14 15.39
N ALA A 98 -4.16 -3.70 16.52
CA ALA A 98 -4.63 -4.99 17.02
C ALA A 98 -6.14 -4.98 17.29
N LEU A 99 -6.64 -3.95 17.97
CA LEU A 99 -8.09 -3.78 18.15
C LEU A 99 -8.80 -3.59 16.81
N HIS A 100 -8.20 -2.81 15.90
CA HIS A 100 -8.80 -2.48 14.61
C HIS A 100 -8.96 -3.72 13.70
N PHE A 101 -7.92 -4.54 13.51
CA PHE A 101 -8.07 -5.74 12.68
C PHE A 101 -8.93 -6.82 13.32
N THR A 102 -8.99 -6.87 14.64
CA THR A 102 -9.82 -7.85 15.36
C THR A 102 -11.30 -7.48 15.26
N PHE A 103 -11.64 -6.21 15.50
CA PHE A 103 -13.03 -5.79 15.71
C PHE A 103 -13.66 -5.09 14.51
N LEU A 104 -12.86 -4.49 13.61
CA LEU A 104 -13.39 -3.56 12.61
C LEU A 104 -13.06 -3.97 11.17
N TRP A 105 -11.78 -4.18 10.85
CA TRP A 105 -11.34 -4.30 9.45
C TRP A 105 -10.06 -5.12 9.27
N HIS A 106 -10.13 -6.21 8.52
CA HIS A 106 -9.01 -7.12 8.24
C HIS A 106 -7.94 -6.53 7.31
N GLY A 107 -8.21 -5.45 6.57
CA GLY A 107 -7.19 -4.74 5.77
C GLY A 107 -6.43 -3.67 6.58
N ASP A 108 -6.14 -3.92 7.85
CA ASP A 108 -5.51 -2.95 8.74
C ASP A 108 -4.07 -2.60 8.34
N ILE A 109 -3.79 -1.30 8.25
CA ILE A 109 -2.44 -0.75 8.06
C ILE A 109 -1.84 -0.21 9.36
N ILE A 110 -2.65 0.04 10.39
CA ILE A 110 -2.23 0.77 11.60
C ILE A 110 -1.22 -0.06 12.39
N PHE A 111 -1.47 -1.36 12.55
CA PHE A 111 -0.60 -2.30 13.25
C PHE A 111 0.79 -2.33 12.62
N LEU A 112 0.87 -2.58 11.31
CA LEU A 112 2.13 -2.64 10.58
C LEU A 112 2.85 -1.28 10.59
N TYR A 113 2.12 -0.16 10.51
CA TYR A 113 2.74 1.17 10.61
C TYR A 113 3.29 1.45 12.01
N GLY A 114 2.65 0.92 13.06
CA GLY A 114 3.20 0.91 14.42
C GLY A 114 4.53 0.17 14.47
N ILE A 115 4.59 -1.05 13.93
CA ILE A 115 5.81 -1.87 13.85
C ILE A 115 6.90 -1.18 13.02
N PHE A 116 6.58 -0.69 11.83
CA PHE A 116 7.52 0.05 10.98
C PHE A 116 7.98 1.34 11.64
N GLY A 117 7.11 2.01 12.41
CA GLY A 117 7.49 3.14 13.24
C GLY A 117 8.50 2.76 14.32
N LEU A 118 8.35 1.61 14.98
CA LEU A 118 9.35 1.09 15.92
C LEU A 118 10.67 0.78 15.21
N LEU A 119 10.64 0.14 14.04
CA LEU A 119 11.84 -0.11 13.22
C LEU A 119 12.53 1.19 12.77
N LEU A 120 11.75 2.24 12.47
CA LEU A 120 12.27 3.55 12.08
C LEU A 120 13.17 4.18 13.17
N THR A 121 13.02 3.78 14.44
CA THR A 121 13.86 4.29 15.54
C THR A 121 15.35 4.00 15.35
N PHE A 122 15.69 2.92 14.65
CA PHE A 122 17.07 2.56 14.34
C PHE A 122 17.71 3.47 13.27
N PHE A 123 16.89 4.26 12.57
CA PHE A 123 17.27 5.09 11.43
C PHE A 123 17.31 6.60 11.74
N PHE A 124 16.65 7.07 12.81
CA PHE A 124 16.53 8.50 13.12
C PHE A 124 17.85 9.28 13.15
N PHE A 125 18.92 8.66 13.62
CA PHE A 125 20.23 9.30 13.77
C PHE A 125 21.28 8.74 12.82
N ARG A 126 20.86 7.99 11.79
CA ARG A 126 21.74 7.50 10.73
C ARG A 126 21.93 8.57 9.65
N ALA A 127 23.07 8.52 8.97
CA ALA A 127 23.37 9.43 7.88
C ALA A 127 22.36 9.29 6.72
N ASP A 128 22.14 10.36 5.96
CA ASP A 128 21.26 10.36 4.79
C ASP A 128 21.66 9.30 3.75
N ARG A 129 22.96 9.01 3.65
CA ARG A 129 23.49 7.93 2.80
C ARG A 129 22.93 6.57 3.22
N THR A 130 22.85 6.29 4.53
CA THR A 130 22.27 5.06 5.06
C THR A 130 20.79 4.97 4.71
N LEU A 131 20.00 6.03 4.94
CA LEU A 131 18.58 6.05 4.59
C LEU A 131 18.35 5.78 3.10
N LYS A 132 19.15 6.42 2.24
CA LYS A 132 19.09 6.24 0.78
C LYS A 132 19.44 4.82 0.34
N ILE A 133 20.46 4.20 0.93
CA ILE A 133 20.86 2.82 0.61
C ILE A 133 19.76 1.86 1.04
N TRP A 134 19.29 1.95 2.29
CA TRP A 134 18.27 1.05 2.80
C TRP A 134 16.93 1.18 2.07
N ALA A 135 16.47 2.40 1.76
CA ALA A 135 15.27 2.59 0.97
C ALA A 135 15.38 1.92 -0.42
N ARG A 136 16.54 2.01 -1.07
CA ARG A 136 16.79 1.35 -2.37
C ARG A 136 16.85 -0.17 -2.24
N VAL A 137 17.58 -0.68 -1.26
CA VAL A 137 17.73 -2.13 -1.05
C VAL A 137 16.37 -2.75 -0.74
N LEU A 138 15.59 -2.16 0.17
CA LEU A 138 14.26 -2.66 0.52
C LEU A 138 13.30 -2.62 -0.67
N PHE A 139 13.29 -1.52 -1.41
CA PHE A 139 12.45 -1.39 -2.60
C PHE A 139 12.81 -2.42 -3.67
N LEU A 140 14.10 -2.57 -4.00
CA LEU A 140 14.58 -3.54 -4.99
C LEU A 140 14.34 -4.98 -4.53
N LEU A 141 14.56 -5.28 -3.25
CA LEU A 141 14.32 -6.60 -2.69
C LEU A 141 12.83 -6.96 -2.77
N SER A 142 11.94 -6.07 -2.32
CA SER A 142 10.49 -6.28 -2.47
C SER A 142 10.09 -6.43 -3.94
N SER A 143 10.64 -5.60 -4.83
CA SER A 143 10.36 -5.69 -6.27
C SER A 143 10.81 -7.04 -6.85
N ALA A 144 11.97 -7.54 -6.45
CA ALA A 144 12.48 -8.84 -6.88
C ALA A 144 11.62 -10.00 -6.34
N VAL A 145 11.19 -9.92 -5.08
CA VAL A 145 10.32 -10.94 -4.45
C VAL A 145 8.98 -11.01 -5.16
N ILE A 146 8.33 -9.87 -5.43
CA ILE A 146 7.02 -9.88 -6.11
C ILE A 146 7.15 -10.32 -7.57
N LEU A 147 8.19 -9.89 -8.30
CA LEU A 147 8.43 -10.38 -9.66
C LEU A 147 8.69 -11.88 -9.69
N LEU A 148 9.47 -12.40 -8.74
CA LEU A 148 9.71 -13.84 -8.60
C LEU A 148 8.39 -14.57 -8.32
N ALA A 149 7.56 -14.07 -7.42
CA ALA A 149 6.25 -14.65 -7.14
C ALA A 149 5.36 -14.69 -8.40
N GLY A 150 5.31 -13.60 -9.17
CA GLY A 150 4.56 -13.55 -10.43
C GLY A 150 5.09 -14.54 -11.48
N ILE A 151 6.42 -14.69 -11.59
CA ILE A 151 7.05 -15.69 -12.47
C ILE A 151 6.71 -17.12 -12.02
N LEU A 152 6.74 -17.39 -10.72
CA LEU A 152 6.40 -18.71 -10.18
C LEU A 152 4.93 -19.06 -10.46
N ILE A 153 4.01 -18.11 -10.28
CA ILE A 153 2.59 -18.29 -10.62
C ILE A 153 2.42 -18.54 -12.12
N TYR A 154 3.11 -17.78 -12.97
CA TYR A 154 3.13 -18.03 -14.42
C TYR A 154 3.62 -19.44 -14.79
N LEU A 155 4.70 -19.91 -14.15
CA LEU A 155 5.22 -21.26 -14.38
C LEU A 155 4.23 -22.33 -13.88
N LEU A 156 3.60 -22.11 -12.72
CA LEU A 156 2.59 -23.00 -12.17
C LEU A 156 1.41 -23.13 -13.13
N GLU A 157 0.85 -22.02 -13.60
CA GLU A 157 -0.25 -21.99 -14.57
C GLU A 157 0.12 -22.67 -15.89
N ARG A 158 1.35 -22.45 -16.36
CA ARG A 158 1.81 -22.99 -17.64
C ARG A 158 2.05 -24.51 -17.62
N TYR A 159 2.59 -25.05 -16.54
CA TYR A 159 3.00 -26.46 -16.45
C TYR A 159 2.04 -27.34 -15.64
N PHE A 160 1.23 -26.74 -14.76
CA PHE A 160 0.28 -27.41 -13.88
C PHE A 160 -1.08 -26.68 -13.89
N PRO A 161 -1.76 -26.60 -15.05
CA PRO A 161 -2.98 -25.80 -15.20
C PRO A 161 -4.12 -26.24 -14.28
N GLU A 162 -4.22 -27.54 -13.96
CA GLU A 162 -5.22 -28.06 -13.02
C GLU A 162 -4.99 -27.59 -11.57
N GLU A 163 -3.74 -27.33 -11.17
CA GLU A 163 -3.41 -26.77 -9.85
C GLU A 163 -3.49 -25.24 -9.80
N SER A 164 -3.50 -24.60 -10.97
CA SER A 164 -3.58 -23.15 -11.11
C SER A 164 -5.01 -22.62 -11.18
N TYR A 165 -5.99 -23.49 -11.45
CA TYR A 165 -7.39 -23.09 -11.49
C TYR A 165 -7.84 -22.76 -10.05
N GLN A 166 -7.81 -21.47 -9.72
CA GLN A 166 -8.31 -20.99 -8.45
C GLN A 166 -9.76 -20.57 -8.65
N ALA A 167 -10.69 -21.33 -8.07
CA ALA A 167 -12.03 -20.83 -7.82
C ALA A 167 -11.92 -19.54 -6.98
N ALA A 168 -12.91 -18.65 -7.09
CA ALA A 168 -12.99 -17.45 -6.25
C ALA A 168 -12.71 -17.82 -4.78
N ILE A 169 -11.91 -16.99 -4.10
CA ILE A 169 -11.56 -17.25 -2.71
C ILE A 169 -12.76 -16.89 -1.84
N ASP A 170 -13.66 -17.86 -1.65
CA ASP A 170 -14.74 -17.76 -0.68
C ASP A 170 -14.14 -17.78 0.72
N THR A 171 -14.21 -16.63 1.41
CA THR A 171 -13.75 -16.55 2.78
C THR A 171 -14.89 -16.82 3.76
N GLU A 172 -14.56 -17.41 4.91
CA GLU A 172 -15.51 -17.49 6.04
C GLU A 172 -16.01 -16.09 6.44
N LEU A 173 -15.16 -15.07 6.30
CA LEU A 173 -15.54 -13.70 6.60
C LEU A 173 -16.67 -13.20 5.70
N ASP A 174 -16.63 -13.47 4.39
CA ASP A 174 -17.68 -13.07 3.47
C ASP A 174 -19.02 -13.73 3.83
N ALA A 175 -19.00 -15.02 4.18
CA ALA A 175 -20.20 -15.73 4.62
C ALA A 175 -20.78 -15.15 5.92
N VAL A 176 -19.93 -14.87 6.91
CA VAL A 176 -20.36 -14.33 8.21
C VAL A 176 -20.81 -12.87 8.10
N LEU A 177 -20.27 -12.07 7.17
CA LEU A 177 -20.70 -10.68 6.98
C LEU A 177 -22.10 -10.56 6.37
N LEU A 178 -22.59 -11.58 5.67
CA LEU A 178 -23.93 -11.59 5.07
C LEU A 178 -25.02 -11.91 6.10
N ASP A 179 -24.86 -13.00 6.85
CA ASP A 179 -25.93 -13.55 7.69
C ASP A 179 -25.53 -13.74 9.17
N GLY A 180 -24.28 -13.47 9.53
CA GLY A 180 -23.73 -13.70 10.86
C GLY A 180 -23.79 -12.49 11.80
N SER A 181 -23.41 -12.73 13.05
CA SER A 181 -23.30 -11.71 14.10
C SER A 181 -21.92 -11.06 14.14
N PHE A 182 -21.85 -9.89 14.79
CA PHE A 182 -20.58 -9.19 14.99
C PHE A 182 -19.52 -10.05 15.72
N LEU A 183 -19.95 -10.88 16.68
CA LEU A 183 -19.05 -11.73 17.45
C LEU A 183 -18.51 -12.92 16.63
N GLU A 184 -19.32 -13.47 15.72
CA GLU A 184 -18.91 -14.51 14.79
C GLU A 184 -17.93 -13.96 13.74
N ALA A 185 -18.02 -12.67 13.38
CA ALA A 185 -17.09 -12.05 12.44
C ALA A 185 -15.67 -11.87 13.02
N ILE A 186 -15.49 -11.88 14.34
CA ILE A 186 -14.19 -11.67 14.98
C ILE A 186 -13.17 -12.77 14.61
N PRO A 187 -13.44 -14.08 14.83
CA PRO A 187 -12.50 -15.12 14.44
C PRO A 187 -12.25 -15.13 12.92
N ALA A 188 -13.29 -14.98 12.10
CA ALA A 188 -13.15 -14.93 10.64
C ALA A 188 -12.25 -13.76 10.16
N ARG A 189 -12.36 -12.57 10.78
CA ARG A 189 -11.46 -11.44 10.50
C ARG A 189 -10.03 -11.72 10.92
N LEU A 190 -9.84 -12.32 12.10
CA LEU A 190 -8.51 -12.66 12.60
C LEU A 190 -7.83 -13.67 11.68
N ASP A 191 -8.53 -14.71 11.24
CA ASP A 191 -7.99 -15.74 10.37
C ASP A 191 -7.60 -15.16 9.00
N LEU A 192 -8.46 -14.32 8.41
CA LEU A 192 -8.14 -13.64 7.16
C LEU A 192 -6.95 -12.66 7.32
N TRP A 193 -6.90 -11.90 8.43
CA TRP A 193 -5.77 -11.01 8.70
C TRP A 193 -4.47 -11.78 8.87
N VAL A 194 -4.45 -12.87 9.65
CA VAL A 194 -3.26 -13.68 9.89
C VAL A 194 -2.79 -14.35 8.60
N GLY A 195 -3.71 -14.93 7.83
CA GLY A 195 -3.40 -15.58 6.55
C GLY A 195 -2.82 -14.61 5.52
N SER A 196 -3.35 -13.38 5.48
CA SER A 196 -2.89 -12.35 4.53
C SER A 196 -1.71 -11.51 5.04
N ALA A 197 -1.45 -11.45 6.34
CA ALA A 197 -0.42 -10.57 6.92
C ALA A 197 0.99 -10.89 6.41
N VAL A 198 1.35 -12.17 6.32
CA VAL A 198 2.66 -12.60 5.82
C VAL A 198 2.83 -12.15 4.37
N VAL A 199 1.84 -12.43 3.52
CA VAL A 199 1.83 -12.03 2.11
C VAL A 199 1.90 -10.51 2.00
N GLY A 200 1.08 -9.77 2.76
CA GLY A 200 1.07 -8.30 2.78
C GLY A 200 2.41 -7.69 3.21
N ILE A 201 3.12 -8.28 4.18
CA ILE A 201 4.45 -7.83 4.59
C ILE A 201 5.47 -7.99 3.47
N PHE A 202 5.49 -9.14 2.78
CA PHE A 202 6.45 -9.39 1.71
C PHE A 202 6.12 -8.61 0.44
N LEU A 203 4.83 -8.50 0.10
CA LEU A 203 4.37 -7.78 -1.09
C LEU A 203 4.47 -6.26 -0.91
N GLN A 204 3.98 -5.71 0.20
CA GLN A 204 3.81 -4.25 0.37
C GLN A 204 4.70 -3.68 1.46
N GLY A 205 5.01 -4.45 2.51
CA GLY A 205 5.70 -3.97 3.70
C GLY A 205 7.08 -3.36 3.43
N GLY A 206 7.91 -4.01 2.61
CA GLY A 206 9.22 -3.46 2.27
C GLY A 206 9.17 -2.17 1.44
N MET A 207 8.20 -2.04 0.53
CA MET A 207 7.96 -0.79 -0.21
C MET A 207 7.42 0.32 0.68
N ALA A 208 6.48 0.01 1.60
CA ALA A 208 6.00 0.94 2.61
C ALA A 208 7.15 1.45 3.49
N PHE A 209 8.01 0.55 4.00
CA PHE A 209 9.12 0.97 4.84
C PHE A 209 10.20 1.74 4.06
N ALA A 210 10.43 1.42 2.78
CA ALA A 210 11.26 2.25 1.91
C ALA A 210 10.71 3.68 1.77
N ALA A 211 9.39 3.83 1.64
CA ALA A 211 8.73 5.14 1.64
C ALA A 211 8.87 5.87 2.99
N PHE A 212 8.79 5.17 4.14
CA PHE A 212 9.04 5.76 5.46
C PHE A 212 10.45 6.35 5.55
N LEU A 213 11.47 5.60 5.10
CA LEU A 213 12.87 6.05 5.11
C LEU A 213 13.08 7.26 4.19
N LEU A 214 12.44 7.26 3.02
CA LEU A 214 12.45 8.40 2.12
C LEU A 214 11.78 9.64 2.75
N GLY A 215 10.65 9.44 3.43
CA GLY A 215 9.94 10.46 4.20
C GLY A 215 10.80 11.09 5.28
N LEU A 216 11.40 10.26 6.13
CA LEU A 216 12.32 10.70 7.17
C LEU A 216 13.49 11.51 6.58
N ARG A 217 14.06 11.06 5.46
CA ARG A 217 15.16 11.76 4.80
C ARG A 217 14.73 13.12 4.26
N LEU A 218 13.60 13.21 3.55
CA LEU A 218 13.14 14.48 2.97
C LEU A 218 12.62 15.47 4.03
N ALA A 219 12.19 14.98 5.19
CA ALA A 219 11.86 15.83 6.33
C ALA A 219 13.07 16.56 6.91
N ARG A 220 14.29 15.99 6.82
CA ARG A 220 15.53 16.68 7.23
C ARG A 220 15.85 17.88 6.35
N THR A 221 15.36 17.89 5.12
CA THR A 221 15.52 18.98 4.16
C THR A 221 14.32 19.91 4.10
N ASN A 222 13.35 19.77 5.02
CA ASN A 222 12.12 20.59 5.06
C ASN A 222 11.36 20.60 3.71
N PHE A 223 11.35 19.47 3.00
CA PHE A 223 10.90 19.39 1.60
C PHE A 223 9.43 19.83 1.39
N LEU A 224 8.56 19.60 2.37
CA LEU A 224 7.15 19.98 2.34
C LEU A 224 6.83 21.18 3.25
N SER A 225 7.84 21.81 3.84
CA SER A 225 7.65 22.94 4.74
C SER A 225 7.73 24.26 3.98
N SER A 226 7.09 25.30 4.50
CA SER A 226 7.08 26.63 3.87
C SER A 226 8.43 27.36 4.04
N PRO A 227 8.95 28.05 3.00
CA PRO A 227 8.39 28.18 1.65
C PRO A 227 8.68 26.95 0.78
N ILE A 228 7.65 26.48 0.07
CA ILE A 228 7.75 25.30 -0.79
C ILE A 228 8.41 25.66 -2.12
N ASP A 229 9.40 24.86 -2.53
CA ASP A 229 10.01 24.96 -3.86
C ASP A 229 9.04 24.47 -4.95
N LYS A 230 8.22 25.39 -5.46
CA LYS A 230 7.21 25.13 -6.49
C LYS A 230 7.82 24.53 -7.75
N ASN A 231 8.99 25.01 -8.19
CA ASN A 231 9.60 24.57 -9.44
C ASN A 231 10.07 23.11 -9.34
N LYS A 232 10.72 22.77 -8.22
CA LYS A 232 11.14 21.40 -7.94
C LYS A 232 9.95 20.46 -7.83
N ASN A 233 8.89 20.85 -7.12
CA ASN A 233 7.69 20.01 -6.96
C ASN A 233 6.96 19.80 -8.29
N VAL A 234 6.73 20.86 -9.08
CA VAL A 234 6.13 20.73 -10.41
C VAL A 234 6.98 19.84 -11.33
N SER A 235 8.31 19.94 -11.25
CA SER A 235 9.20 19.04 -12.02
C SER A 235 9.03 17.57 -11.60
N LEU A 236 8.94 17.29 -10.30
CA LEU A 236 8.72 15.94 -9.78
C LEU A 236 7.34 15.41 -10.17
N MET A 237 6.29 16.24 -10.07
CA MET A 237 4.94 15.86 -10.47
C MET A 237 4.86 15.52 -11.96
N LYS A 238 5.47 16.35 -12.82
CA LYS A 238 5.53 16.10 -14.27
C LYS A 238 6.28 14.81 -14.60
N LYS A 239 7.43 14.57 -13.96
CA LYS A 239 8.20 13.33 -14.16
C LYS A 239 7.43 12.11 -13.68
N GLY A 240 6.79 12.22 -12.51
CA GLY A 240 5.96 11.16 -11.95
C GLY A 240 4.77 10.81 -12.84
N PHE A 241 4.11 11.82 -13.39
CA PHE A 241 3.01 11.64 -14.33
C PHE A 241 3.49 11.03 -15.66
N LEU A 242 4.50 11.61 -16.30
CA LEU A 242 4.98 11.18 -17.62
C LEU A 242 5.57 9.77 -17.61
N LEU A 243 6.24 9.37 -16.53
CA LEU A 243 6.82 8.02 -16.40
C LEU A 243 5.84 7.02 -15.79
N GLY A 244 5.07 7.45 -14.79
CA GLY A 244 4.16 6.58 -14.04
C GLY A 244 2.86 6.30 -14.80
N ALA A 245 2.19 7.33 -15.34
CA ALA A 245 0.86 7.17 -15.92
C ALA A 245 0.81 6.14 -17.07
N PRO A 246 1.75 6.10 -18.04
CA PRO A 246 1.73 5.09 -19.09
C PRO A 246 1.83 3.67 -18.55
N ILE A 247 2.71 3.43 -17.57
CA ILE A 247 2.89 2.09 -16.99
C ILE A 247 1.62 1.67 -16.23
N GLN A 248 1.03 2.59 -15.46
CA GLN A 248 -0.18 2.31 -14.68
C GLN A 248 -1.40 2.09 -15.58
N ILE A 249 -1.53 2.85 -16.67
CA ILE A 249 -2.60 2.67 -17.65
C ILE A 249 -2.43 1.31 -18.34
N VAL A 250 -1.23 0.97 -18.81
CA VAL A 250 -0.98 -0.31 -19.48
C VAL A 250 -1.27 -1.48 -18.53
N ALA A 251 -0.77 -1.42 -17.29
CA ALA A 251 -1.03 -2.46 -16.29
C ALA A 251 -2.54 -2.60 -15.99
N ALA A 252 -3.27 -1.49 -15.84
CA ALA A 252 -4.71 -1.51 -15.61
C ALA A 252 -5.49 -2.03 -16.82
N VAL A 253 -5.10 -1.70 -18.05
CA VAL A 253 -5.70 -2.26 -19.27
C VAL A 253 -5.50 -3.76 -19.33
N ILE A 254 -4.29 -4.24 -19.06
CA ILE A 254 -3.97 -5.68 -19.05
C ILE A 254 -4.82 -6.39 -18.00
N LEU A 255 -4.88 -5.85 -16.78
CA LEU A 255 -5.65 -6.40 -15.68
C LEU A 255 -7.14 -6.50 -16.02
N VAL A 256 -7.77 -5.40 -16.47
CA VAL A 256 -9.21 -5.41 -16.80
C VAL A 256 -9.51 -6.31 -17.99
N ARG A 257 -8.66 -6.33 -19.02
CA ARG A 257 -8.85 -7.23 -20.17
C ARG A 257 -8.72 -8.70 -19.78
N ASN A 258 -7.83 -9.02 -18.85
CA ASN A 258 -7.67 -10.39 -18.34
C ASN A 258 -8.93 -10.84 -17.60
N GLU A 259 -9.41 -10.02 -16.66
CA GLU A 259 -10.62 -10.31 -15.87
C GLU A 259 -11.90 -10.41 -16.73
N GLN A 260 -11.96 -9.66 -17.83
CA GLN A 260 -13.09 -9.72 -18.78
C GLN A 260 -12.92 -10.79 -19.86
N SER A 261 -11.85 -11.57 -19.83
CA SER A 261 -11.59 -12.61 -20.83
C SER A 261 -12.42 -13.87 -20.50
N ALA A 262 -12.63 -14.74 -21.50
CA ALA A 262 -13.39 -15.97 -21.29
C ALA A 262 -12.67 -16.98 -20.38
N ASP A 263 -11.34 -16.88 -20.30
CA ASP A 263 -10.48 -17.74 -19.48
C ASP A 263 -9.39 -16.86 -18.82
N PRO A 264 -9.72 -16.14 -17.72
CA PRO A 264 -8.79 -15.25 -17.04
C PRO A 264 -7.57 -15.99 -16.50
N SER A 265 -6.40 -15.38 -16.67
CA SER A 265 -5.12 -15.92 -16.18
C SER A 265 -4.73 -15.28 -14.85
N GLU A 266 -4.49 -16.09 -13.81
CA GLU A 266 -3.99 -15.60 -12.52
C GLU A 266 -2.59 -15.01 -12.65
N ALA A 267 -1.73 -15.62 -13.47
CA ALA A 267 -0.41 -15.10 -13.74
C ALA A 267 -0.45 -13.69 -14.35
N ILE A 268 -1.33 -13.47 -15.34
CA ILE A 268 -1.49 -12.15 -15.95
C ILE A 268 -2.02 -11.14 -14.93
N HIS A 269 -3.01 -11.52 -14.12
CA HIS A 269 -3.55 -10.66 -13.05
C HIS A 269 -2.43 -10.22 -12.11
N VAL A 270 -1.70 -11.18 -11.54
CA VAL A 270 -0.67 -10.92 -10.53
C VAL A 270 0.52 -10.16 -11.12
N LEU A 271 0.96 -10.49 -12.34
CA LEU A 271 2.04 -9.75 -13.01
C LEU A 271 1.64 -8.31 -13.33
N ALA A 272 0.40 -8.06 -13.75
CA ALA A 272 -0.11 -6.71 -13.99
C ALA A 272 -0.17 -5.92 -12.67
N LEU A 273 -0.69 -6.53 -11.61
CA LEU A 273 -0.74 -5.96 -10.27
C LEU A 273 0.66 -5.61 -9.75
N PHE A 274 1.59 -6.57 -9.79
CA PHE A 274 2.96 -6.36 -9.30
C PHE A 274 3.70 -5.29 -10.11
N SER A 275 3.53 -5.27 -11.43
CA SER A 275 4.07 -4.21 -12.28
C SER A 275 3.53 -2.84 -11.88
N ALA A 276 2.22 -2.74 -11.60
CA ALA A 276 1.59 -1.53 -11.09
C ALA A 276 2.15 -1.12 -9.73
N PHE A 277 2.38 -2.06 -8.80
CA PHE A 277 2.97 -1.78 -7.49
C PHE A 277 4.43 -1.30 -7.57
N ILE A 278 5.26 -1.91 -8.43
CA ILE A 278 6.65 -1.48 -8.65
C ILE A 278 6.69 -0.08 -9.25
N ALA A 279 5.79 0.23 -10.18
CA ALA A 279 5.70 1.56 -10.77
C ALA A 279 4.93 2.57 -9.91
N ALA A 280 4.28 2.15 -8.82
CA ALA A 280 3.44 3.01 -7.99
C ALA A 280 4.17 4.22 -7.39
N PRO A 281 5.45 4.15 -6.97
CA PRO A 281 6.17 5.33 -6.52
C PRO A 281 6.25 6.46 -7.56
N LEU A 282 6.30 6.13 -8.86
CA LEU A 282 6.36 7.14 -9.93
C LEU A 282 5.08 7.96 -9.97
N LEU A 283 3.92 7.29 -10.01
CA LEU A 283 2.65 8.00 -10.01
C LEU A 283 2.33 8.61 -8.62
N SER A 284 2.86 8.03 -7.53
CA SER A 284 2.75 8.62 -6.20
C SER A 284 3.43 9.98 -6.09
N MET A 285 4.48 10.25 -6.88
CA MET A 285 5.13 11.57 -6.95
C MET A 285 4.29 12.63 -7.67
N PHE A 286 3.27 12.23 -8.43
CA PHE A 286 2.36 13.15 -9.10
C PHE A 286 1.35 13.78 -8.14
N TYR A 287 0.90 13.01 -7.14
CA TYR A 287 0.01 13.46 -6.07
C TYR A 287 0.74 14.38 -5.07
#